data_AF-A0A927F444-F1
#
_entry.id   AF-A0A927F444-F1
#
_cell.length_a   1.000
_cell.length_b   1.000
_cell.length_c   1.000
_cell.angle_alpha   90.00
_cell.angle_beta   90.00
_cell.angle_gamma   90.00
#
_symmetry.space_group_name_H-M   'P 1'
#
loop_
_entity.id
_entity.type
_entity.pdbx_description
1 polymer ?
#
loop_
_entity_poly.entity_id
_entity_poly.type
_entity_poly.pdbx_seq_one_letter_code
_entity_poly.pdbx_strand_id
1 'polypeptide(L)'
;MSAVRTALTALGAAAVTLLLLTLYTATGAAGEGRPEIAVVDGMVLEPTNDLQGSAYFTLRNTGEGADRLLSVSSPDLPDGVMLSRVLVRDGAGSMRPLDSLPVPAGAEVRMDPWEGNIMLNRPPGLKPGQPVRFVLRFAVSGEVEAVATTVTIAEFNSRS
;
A
#
# COMPACT_ATOMS: atom_id res chain seq x y z
N MET A 1 -23.79 -43.47 -41.18
CA MET A 1 -24.49 -42.20 -40.87
C MET A 1 -24.56 -41.86 -39.37
N SER A 2 -24.35 -42.80 -38.44
CA SER A 2 -24.37 -42.52 -36.99
C SER A 2 -23.12 -41.78 -36.48
N ALA A 3 -21.90 -42.19 -36.88
CA ALA A 3 -20.64 -41.60 -36.39
C ALA A 3 -20.44 -40.11 -36.75
N VAL A 4 -20.97 -39.66 -37.88
CA VAL A 4 -20.86 -38.27 -38.34
C VAL A 4 -21.69 -37.33 -37.45
N ARG A 5 -22.87 -37.79 -37.00
CA ARG A 5 -23.75 -37.01 -36.12
C ARG A 5 -23.14 -36.80 -34.73
N THR A 6 -22.46 -37.82 -34.19
CA THR A 6 -21.80 -37.77 -32.88
C THR A 6 -20.57 -36.84 -32.87
N ALA A 7 -19.81 -36.83 -33.97
CA ALA A 7 -18.67 -35.92 -34.13
C ALA A 7 -19.11 -34.45 -34.17
N LEU A 8 -20.18 -34.15 -34.93
CA LEU A 8 -20.75 -32.80 -35.03
C LEU A 8 -21.30 -32.28 -33.69
N THR A 9 -21.91 -33.12 -32.86
CA THR A 9 -22.36 -32.73 -31.52
C THR A 9 -21.21 -32.45 -30.55
N ALA A 10 -20.11 -33.20 -30.64
CA ALA A 10 -18.94 -33.01 -29.78
C ALA A 10 -18.18 -31.71 -30.12
N LEU A 11 -18.06 -31.40 -31.41
CA LEU A 11 -17.47 -30.13 -31.90
C LEU A 11 -18.31 -28.91 -31.52
N GLY A 12 -19.64 -29.01 -31.59
CA GLY A 12 -20.54 -27.94 -31.16
C GLY A 12 -20.45 -27.65 -29.66
N ALA A 13 -20.38 -28.70 -28.83
CA ALA A 13 -20.24 -28.55 -27.38
C ALA A 13 -18.92 -27.86 -26.99
N ALA A 14 -17.79 -28.26 -27.60
CA ALA A 14 -16.47 -27.69 -27.32
C ALA A 14 -16.36 -26.20 -27.73
N ALA A 15 -16.95 -25.82 -28.85
CA ALA A 15 -16.98 -24.43 -29.29
C ALA A 15 -17.79 -23.53 -28.34
N VAL A 16 -18.92 -24.04 -27.83
CA VAL A 16 -19.75 -23.34 -26.85
C VAL A 16 -19.02 -23.16 -25.52
N THR A 17 -18.31 -24.19 -25.03
CA THR A 17 -17.49 -24.05 -23.81
C THR A 17 -16.35 -23.05 -23.99
N LEU A 18 -15.67 -23.03 -25.13
CA LEU A 18 -14.62 -22.05 -25.40
C LEU A 18 -15.17 -20.61 -25.44
N LEU A 19 -16.32 -20.40 -26.08
CA LEU A 19 -17.01 -19.10 -26.14
C LEU A 19 -17.48 -18.63 -24.76
N LEU A 20 -18.03 -19.55 -23.94
CA LEU A 20 -18.43 -19.23 -22.57
C LEU A 20 -17.22 -18.92 -21.69
N LEU A 21 -16.10 -19.61 -21.86
CA LEU A 21 -14.87 -19.36 -21.10
C LEU A 21 -14.23 -18.01 -21.48
N THR A 22 -14.23 -17.66 -22.78
CA THR A 22 -13.74 -16.35 -23.24
C THR A 22 -14.66 -15.20 -22.81
N LEU A 23 -15.98 -15.42 -22.78
CA LEU A 23 -16.89 -14.43 -22.17
C LEU A 23 -16.65 -14.30 -20.67
N TYR A 24 -16.43 -15.40 -19.95
CA TYR A 24 -16.19 -15.41 -18.51
C TYR A 24 -14.93 -14.63 -18.12
N THR A 25 -13.83 -14.80 -18.87
CA THR A 25 -12.60 -14.03 -18.65
C THR A 25 -12.74 -12.55 -19.04
N ALA A 26 -13.51 -12.24 -20.09
CA ALA A 26 -13.78 -10.86 -20.49
C ALA A 26 -14.66 -10.10 -19.48
N THR A 27 -15.52 -10.79 -18.72
CA THR A 27 -16.35 -10.18 -17.66
C THR A 27 -15.63 -9.96 -16.33
N GLY A 28 -14.33 -10.29 -16.23
CA GLY A 28 -13.56 -10.10 -14.99
C GLY A 28 -13.94 -11.05 -13.85
N ALA A 29 -14.63 -12.15 -14.15
CA ALA A 29 -15.02 -13.16 -13.17
C ALA A 29 -13.92 -14.20 -12.90
N ALA A 30 -12.81 -14.15 -13.65
CA ALA A 30 -11.54 -14.68 -13.18
C ALA A 30 -11.10 -13.72 -12.06
N GLY A 31 -11.20 -14.17 -10.81
CA GLY A 31 -11.10 -13.30 -9.63
C GLY A 31 -10.00 -12.26 -9.75
N GLU A 32 -10.33 -11.00 -9.47
CA GLU A 32 -9.35 -9.93 -9.33
C GLU A 32 -8.19 -10.48 -8.47
N GLY A 33 -6.97 -10.43 -9.01
CA GLY A 33 -5.80 -11.00 -8.34
C GLY A 33 -5.73 -10.53 -6.89
N ARG A 34 -5.16 -11.34 -5.99
CA ARG A 34 -5.04 -10.93 -4.59
C ARG A 34 -3.81 -10.01 -4.44
N PRO A 35 -3.91 -8.89 -3.72
CA PRO A 35 -2.71 -8.13 -3.33
C PRO A 35 -1.86 -8.92 -2.34
N GLU A 36 -0.55 -8.74 -2.42
CA GLU A 36 0.41 -9.31 -1.48
C GLU A 36 1.33 -8.19 -1.02
N ILE A 37 0.95 -7.57 0.10
CA ILE A 37 1.61 -6.38 0.61
C ILE A 37 2.75 -6.75 1.56
N ALA A 38 3.92 -6.20 1.31
CA ALA A 38 5.07 -6.24 2.19
C ALA A 38 5.57 -4.82 2.50
N VAL A 39 5.98 -4.60 3.75
CA VAL A 39 6.72 -3.41 4.16
C VAL A 39 8.20 -3.71 3.99
N VAL A 40 8.84 -3.03 3.03
CA VAL A 40 10.24 -3.26 2.65
C VAL A 40 11.19 -2.48 3.55
N ASP A 41 10.83 -1.25 3.88
CA ASP A 41 11.60 -0.38 4.77
C ASP A 41 10.66 0.57 5.53
N GLY A 42 11.11 1.01 6.70
CA GLY A 42 10.39 1.90 7.60
C GLY A 42 11.35 2.83 8.33
N MET A 43 11.11 4.12 8.24
CA MET A 43 11.94 5.16 8.87
C MET A 43 11.07 6.16 9.61
N VAL A 44 11.51 6.54 10.82
CA VAL A 44 11.01 7.72 11.53
C VAL A 44 12.10 8.79 11.48
N LEU A 45 11.80 9.99 10.99
CA LEU A 45 12.75 11.10 11.12
C LEU A 45 12.83 11.51 12.60
N GLU A 46 14.05 11.65 13.12
CA GLU A 46 14.27 12.19 14.47
C GLU A 46 13.46 13.49 14.64
N PRO A 47 12.48 13.52 15.56
CA PRO A 47 11.67 14.71 15.77
C PRO A 47 12.53 15.88 16.24
N THR A 48 12.38 17.04 15.59
CA THR A 48 13.09 18.28 15.98
C THR A 48 12.40 19.00 17.13
N ASN A 49 11.16 18.64 17.42
CA ASN A 49 10.34 19.13 18.52
C ASN A 49 9.38 18.03 18.99
N ASP A 50 8.65 18.29 20.06
CA ASP A 50 7.69 17.40 20.70
C ASP A 50 6.25 17.60 20.19
N LEU A 51 6.04 18.37 19.11
CA LEU A 51 4.72 18.64 18.56
C LEU A 51 4.42 17.73 17.36
N GLN A 52 5.40 17.58 16.46
CA GLN A 52 5.21 16.87 15.20
C GLN A 52 6.46 16.07 14.79
N GLY A 53 6.22 14.91 14.21
CA GLY A 53 7.23 14.10 13.54
C GLY A 53 6.69 13.50 12.25
N SER A 54 7.57 12.81 11.51
CA SER A 54 7.20 12.15 10.26
C SER A 54 7.80 10.74 10.18
N ALA A 55 7.01 9.80 9.69
CA ALA A 55 7.44 8.46 9.34
C ALA A 55 7.17 8.17 7.85
N TYR A 56 7.98 7.29 7.29
CA TYR A 56 7.98 6.93 5.87
C TYR A 56 8.12 5.42 5.75
N PHE A 57 7.40 4.84 4.81
CA PHE A 57 7.49 3.42 4.49
C PHE A 57 7.69 3.22 3.00
N THR A 58 8.40 2.15 2.66
CA THR A 58 8.39 1.58 1.31
C THR A 58 7.48 0.36 1.33
N LEU A 59 6.41 0.42 0.55
CA LEU A 59 5.42 -0.64 0.41
C LEU A 59 5.63 -1.34 -0.91
N ARG A 60 5.68 -2.67 -0.92
CA ARG A 60 5.75 -3.46 -2.15
C ARG A 60 4.55 -4.38 -2.23
N ASN A 61 3.88 -4.37 -3.38
CA ASN A 61 2.80 -5.28 -3.69
C ASN A 61 3.27 -6.28 -4.75
N THR A 62 3.56 -7.52 -4.34
CA THR A 62 3.97 -8.60 -5.25
C THR A 62 2.78 -9.36 -5.83
N GLY A 63 1.57 -9.03 -5.37
CA GLY A 63 0.34 -9.66 -5.81
C GLY A 63 -0.15 -9.14 -7.15
N GLU A 64 -1.13 -9.87 -7.69
CA GLU A 64 -1.81 -9.54 -8.95
C GLU A 64 -2.98 -8.57 -8.76
N GLY A 65 -3.34 -8.28 -7.51
CA GLY A 65 -4.37 -7.30 -7.12
C GLY A 65 -3.81 -5.98 -6.64
N ALA A 66 -4.53 -4.88 -6.86
CA ALA A 66 -4.23 -3.61 -6.22
C ALA A 66 -4.77 -3.56 -4.78
N ASP A 67 -4.14 -2.75 -3.93
CA ASP A 67 -4.65 -2.41 -2.60
C ASP A 67 -4.56 -0.89 -2.34
N ARG A 68 -5.05 -0.46 -1.19
CA ARG A 68 -4.95 0.91 -0.69
C ARG A 68 -4.70 0.89 0.81
N LEU A 69 -3.69 1.62 1.27
CA LEU A 69 -3.50 1.92 2.68
C LEU A 69 -4.56 2.94 3.11
N LEU A 70 -5.42 2.57 4.06
CA LEU A 70 -6.55 3.38 4.53
C LEU A 70 -6.20 4.19 5.78
N SER A 71 -5.43 3.60 6.70
CA SER A 71 -5.08 4.24 7.96
C SER A 71 -3.83 3.63 8.55
N VAL A 72 -3.21 4.37 9.48
CA VAL A 72 -2.08 3.90 10.26
C VAL A 72 -2.34 4.17 11.73
N SER A 73 -1.93 3.25 12.60
CA SER A 73 -1.86 3.44 14.04
C SER A 73 -0.48 3.01 14.56
N SER A 74 -0.18 3.39 15.80
CA SER A 74 1.06 2.95 16.47
C SER A 74 0.79 2.77 17.97
N PRO A 75 1.10 1.60 18.54
CA PRO A 75 1.00 1.40 19.98
C PRO A 75 2.06 2.19 20.76
N ASP A 76 3.13 2.64 20.10
CA ASP A 76 4.24 3.37 20.72
C ASP A 76 4.02 4.91 20.67
N LEU A 77 2.96 5.37 20.00
CA LEU A 77 2.63 6.79 19.81
C LEU A 77 1.19 7.07 20.30
N PRO A 78 1.01 7.37 21.59
CA PRO A 78 -0.32 7.46 22.22
C PRO A 78 -1.16 8.64 21.72
N ASP A 79 -0.51 9.69 21.22
CA ASP A 79 -1.17 10.89 20.69
C ASP A 79 -1.64 10.76 19.24
N GLY A 80 -1.40 9.60 18.64
CA GLY A 80 -1.91 9.22 17.32
C GLY A 80 -0.98 9.56 16.16
N VAL A 81 -1.30 8.95 15.03
CA VAL A 81 -0.61 9.15 13.75
C VAL A 81 -1.65 9.28 12.63
N MET A 82 -1.27 9.91 11.52
CA MET A 82 -2.18 10.15 10.41
C MET A 82 -1.46 10.07 9.08
N LEU A 83 -2.08 9.43 8.09
CA LEU A 83 -1.60 9.46 6.71
C LEU A 83 -1.82 10.88 6.13
N SER A 84 -0.77 11.47 5.58
CA SER A 84 -0.79 12.86 5.12
C SER A 84 0.03 13.07 3.85
N ARG A 85 -0.20 14.18 3.15
CA ARG A 85 0.58 14.67 2.01
C ARG A 85 0.91 16.14 2.21
N VAL A 86 2.04 16.59 1.69
CA VAL A 86 2.35 18.01 1.58
C VAL A 86 1.72 18.58 0.31
N LEU A 87 0.80 19.53 0.48
CA LEU A 87 0.24 20.33 -0.61
C LEU A 87 0.88 21.72 -0.58
N VAL A 88 1.64 22.05 -1.62
CA VAL A 88 2.15 23.40 -1.83
C VAL A 88 1.09 24.21 -2.57
N ARG A 89 0.57 25.26 -1.92
CA ARG A 89 -0.34 26.22 -2.54
C ARG A 89 0.20 27.63 -2.32
N ASP A 90 0.31 28.39 -3.41
CA ASP A 90 0.75 29.80 -3.37
C ASP A 90 2.11 30.02 -2.66
N GLY A 91 3.04 29.05 -2.81
CA GLY A 91 4.37 29.11 -2.20
C GLY A 91 4.44 28.69 -0.73
N ALA A 92 3.31 28.38 -0.10
CA ALA A 92 3.24 27.84 1.26
C ALA A 92 2.89 26.34 1.23
N GLY A 93 3.73 25.51 1.86
CA GLY A 93 3.46 24.09 2.08
C GLY A 93 2.46 23.90 3.23
N SER A 94 1.39 23.15 2.99
CA SER A 94 0.44 22.72 4.03
C SER A 94 0.32 21.20 4.04
N MET A 95 0.41 20.58 5.22
CA MET A 95 0.10 19.16 5.38
C MET A 95 -1.41 18.96 5.33
N ARG A 96 -1.88 17.99 4.52
CA ARG A 96 -3.28 17.59 4.47
C ARG A 96 -3.42 16.09 4.72
N PRO A 97 -4.46 15.68 5.47
CA PRO A 97 -4.81 14.26 5.59
C PRO A 97 -5.05 13.65 4.21
N LEU A 98 -4.61 12.40 4.04
CA LEU A 98 -4.96 11.57 2.90
C LEU A 98 -5.97 10.52 3.36
N ASP A 99 -7.07 10.37 2.60
CA ASP A 99 -8.07 9.33 2.88
C ASP A 99 -7.52 7.93 2.61
N SER A 100 -6.63 7.80 1.62
CA SER A 100 -5.90 6.56 1.34
C SER A 100 -4.68 6.80 0.46
N LEU A 101 -3.75 5.84 0.47
CA LEU A 101 -2.60 5.76 -0.44
C LEU A 101 -2.74 4.50 -1.32
N PRO A 102 -2.84 4.62 -2.65
CA PRO A 102 -2.94 3.46 -3.53
C PRO A 102 -1.63 2.68 -3.60
N VAL A 103 -1.72 1.34 -3.62
CA VAL A 103 -0.61 0.42 -3.82
C VAL A 103 -0.95 -0.55 -4.97
N PRO A 104 -0.65 -0.18 -6.22
CA PRO A 104 -1.00 -0.99 -7.39
C PRO A 104 -0.38 -2.39 -7.37
N ALA A 105 -0.98 -3.33 -8.08
CA ALA A 105 -0.43 -4.68 -8.30
C ALA A 105 0.98 -4.60 -8.92
N GLY A 106 1.90 -5.44 -8.46
CA GLY A 106 3.28 -5.50 -8.95
C GLY A 106 4.11 -4.23 -8.72
N ALA A 107 3.60 -3.24 -7.97
CA ALA A 107 4.25 -1.96 -7.79
C ALA A 107 4.95 -1.83 -6.43
N GLU A 108 5.90 -0.91 -6.39
CA GLU A 108 6.53 -0.45 -5.17
C GLU A 108 6.21 1.04 -4.98
N VAL A 109 5.66 1.38 -3.81
CA VAL A 109 5.27 2.72 -3.43
C VAL A 109 6.19 3.17 -2.31
N ARG A 110 7.03 4.16 -2.62
CA ARG A 110 7.87 4.84 -1.62
C ARG A 110 7.15 6.08 -1.13
N MET A 111 6.95 6.18 0.17
CA MET A 111 6.55 7.43 0.81
C MET A 111 7.71 8.42 0.79
N ASP A 112 7.40 9.69 0.58
CA ASP A 112 8.38 10.76 0.56
C ASP A 112 7.79 12.06 1.15
N PRO A 113 8.62 13.07 1.46
CA PRO A 113 8.16 14.30 2.09
C PRO A 113 7.10 15.07 1.30
N TRP A 114 6.94 14.81 0.01
CA TRP A 114 6.08 15.55 -0.92
C TRP A 114 4.81 14.77 -1.27
N GLU A 115 4.94 13.53 -1.72
CA GLU A 115 3.83 12.73 -2.26
C GLU A 115 3.02 11.99 -1.18
N GLY A 116 3.58 11.77 0.00
CA GLY A 116 2.84 11.21 1.13
C GLY A 116 3.72 10.65 2.24
N ASN A 117 3.36 10.90 3.49
CA ASN A 117 4.03 10.43 4.69
C ASN A 117 3.02 10.11 5.81
N ILE A 118 3.53 9.60 6.93
CA ILE A 118 2.74 9.46 8.16
C ILE A 118 3.18 10.53 9.13
N MET A 119 2.27 11.44 9.46
CA MET A 119 2.47 12.47 10.46
C MET A 119 2.28 11.85 11.85
N LEU A 120 3.23 12.11 12.74
CA LEU A 120 3.21 11.70 14.14
C LEU A 120 2.80 12.91 14.98
N ASN A 121 1.76 12.77 15.80
CA ASN A 121 1.34 13.82 16.71
C ASN A 121 2.05 13.64 18.06
N ARG A 122 2.68 14.71 18.55
CA ARG A 122 3.43 14.73 19.82
C ARG A 122 4.28 13.48 20.08
N PRO A 123 5.22 13.15 19.17
CA PRO A 123 6.04 11.97 19.36
C PRO A 123 6.89 12.13 20.64
N PRO A 124 7.17 11.03 21.37
CA PRO A 124 8.13 11.07 22.46
C PRO A 124 9.52 11.46 21.91
N GLY A 125 10.48 11.73 22.80
CA GLY A 125 11.86 12.09 22.42
C GLY A 125 12.64 10.95 21.78
N LEU A 126 12.20 10.51 20.59
CA LEU A 126 12.79 9.44 19.80
C LEU A 126 14.22 9.80 19.40
N LYS A 127 15.12 8.82 19.47
CA LYS A 127 16.54 8.95 19.14
C LYS A 127 16.94 8.01 18.01
N PRO A 128 17.91 8.38 17.16
CA PRO A 128 18.38 7.53 16.09
C PRO A 128 18.70 6.10 16.57
N GLY A 129 18.28 5.11 15.77
CA GLY A 129 18.38 3.68 16.08
C GLY A 129 17.21 3.10 16.88
N GLN A 130 16.31 3.92 17.44
CA GLN A 130 15.16 3.41 18.19
C GLN A 130 14.06 2.90 17.25
N PRO A 131 13.55 1.67 17.46
CA PRO A 131 12.43 1.14 16.71
C PRO A 131 11.10 1.72 17.22
N VAL A 132 10.17 1.96 16.30
CA VAL A 132 8.79 2.36 16.57
C VAL A 132 7.87 1.43 15.80
N ARG A 133 6.91 0.82 16.48
CA ARG A 133 5.96 -0.12 15.88
C ARG A 133 4.78 0.62 15.27
N PHE A 134 4.29 0.12 14.15
CA PHE A 134 3.14 0.64 13.43
C PHE A 134 2.24 -0.51 12.99
N VAL A 135 0.95 -0.21 12.85
CA VAL A 135 -0.04 -1.08 12.21
C VAL A 135 -0.62 -0.33 11.03
N LEU A 136 -0.37 -0.85 9.82
CA LEU A 136 -0.84 -0.29 8.57
C LEU A 136 -2.09 -1.05 8.14
N ARG A 137 -3.22 -0.36 8.01
CA ARG A 137 -4.50 -0.97 7.66
C ARG A 137 -4.82 -0.76 6.19
N PHE A 138 -4.77 -1.84 5.43
CA PHE A 138 -5.10 -1.91 4.02
C PHE A 138 -6.57 -2.29 3.80
N ALA A 139 -7.10 -1.95 2.62
CA ALA A 139 -8.49 -2.22 2.27
C ALA A 139 -8.75 -3.70 2.04
N VAL A 140 -7.79 -4.42 1.43
CA VAL A 140 -7.93 -5.84 1.07
C VAL A 140 -7.04 -6.73 1.93
N SER A 141 -5.76 -6.38 2.08
CA SER A 141 -4.80 -7.15 2.87
C SER A 141 -5.00 -7.04 4.39
N GLY A 142 -5.85 -6.12 4.86
CA GLY A 142 -6.13 -5.95 6.28
C GLY A 142 -4.97 -5.28 7.03
N GLU A 143 -4.72 -5.70 8.27
CA GLU A 143 -3.67 -5.11 9.11
C GLU A 143 -2.30 -5.76 8.83
N VAL A 144 -1.30 -4.91 8.59
CA VAL A 144 0.09 -5.29 8.41
C VAL A 144 0.92 -4.59 9.48
N GLU A 145 1.58 -5.39 10.32
CA GLU A 145 2.52 -4.87 11.31
C GLU A 145 3.82 -4.43 10.64
N ALA A 146 4.37 -3.31 11.12
CA ALA A 146 5.61 -2.76 10.63
C ALA A 146 6.44 -2.19 11.77
N VAL A 147 7.75 -2.17 11.57
CA VAL A 147 8.69 -1.47 12.45
C VAL A 147 9.40 -0.42 11.60
N ALA A 148 9.43 0.81 12.10
CA ALA A 148 10.23 1.87 11.52
C ALA A 148 11.38 2.22 12.48
N THR A 149 12.58 2.40 11.94
CA THR A 149 13.75 2.79 12.74
C THR A 149 13.91 4.30 12.71
N THR A 150 14.15 4.91 13.87
CA THR A 150 14.42 6.34 13.95
C THR A 150 15.77 6.65 13.32
N VAL A 151 15.83 7.64 12.44
CA VAL A 151 17.02 8.02 11.69
C VAL A 151 17.22 9.54 11.72
N THR A 152 18.47 9.96 11.57
CA THR A 152 18.80 11.36 11.33
C THR A 152 18.36 11.81 9.94
N ILE A 153 18.26 13.13 9.73
CA ILE A 153 17.96 13.68 8.40
C ILE A 153 19.01 13.29 7.34
N ALA A 154 20.28 13.15 7.73
CA ALA A 154 21.35 12.75 6.83
C ALA A 154 21.21 11.29 6.38
N GLU A 155 20.82 10.40 7.30
CA GLU A 155 20.55 8.99 6.98
C GLU A 155 19.29 8.82 6.15
N PHE A 156 18.26 9.62 6.40
CA PHE A 156 17.06 9.63 5.57
C PHE A 156 17.36 10.03 4.13
N ASN A 157 18.10 11.12 3.93
CA ASN A 157 18.48 11.61 2.60
C ASN A 157 19.41 10.68 1.83
N SER A 158 20.11 9.75 2.48
CA SER A 158 20.96 8.77 1.80
C SER A 158 20.21 7.52 1.35
N ARG A 159 18.98 7.32 1.83
CA ARG A 159 18.11 6.17 1.55
C ARG A 159 16.89 6.51 0.69
N SER A 160 16.57 7.80 0.57
CA SER A 160 15.45 8.35 -0.21
C SER A 160 15.91 8.76 -1.60
#